data_AF-A0A968RL41-F1
#
_entry.id   AF-A0A968RL41-F1
#
_cell.length_a   1.000
_cell.length_b   1.000
_cell.length_c   1.000
_cell.angle_alpha   90.00
_cell.angle_beta   90.00
_cell.angle_gamma   90.00
#
_symmetry.space_group_name_H-M   'P 1'
#
loop_
_entity.id
_entity.type
_entity.pdbx_description
1 polymer ?
#
loop_
_entity_poly.entity_id
_entity_poly.type
_entity_poly.pdbx_seq_one_letter_code
_entity_poly.pdbx_strand_id
1 'polypeptide(L)'
;MGLDIFNSHLDRFGINRKLEIDFPQESKGNSPTSAYYNKIYKGENWYSPYIMSVGIGQGEMELTTIQMANLAAIIANRGYYFIPHFGKALRENGKATLIYDKYRIQNFVDIEYQYFEPVINGMEQVVQAGTARASYIPDIAICGKTGTAQNPHGEDHSIFLLFCA
;
A
#
# COMPACT_ATOMS: atom_id res chain seq x y z
N MET A 1 -1.20 -14.07 14.83
CA MET A 1 -0.97 -14.17 13.38
C MET A 1 0.51 -14.46 13.16
N GLY A 2 0.87 -15.41 12.28
CA GLY A 2 2.28 -15.70 11.95
C GLY A 2 2.79 -14.86 10.77
N LEU A 3 4.12 -14.77 10.61
CA LEU A 3 4.75 -13.91 9.60
C LEU A 3 4.30 -14.24 8.17
N ASP A 4 4.25 -15.51 7.81
CA ASP A 4 3.89 -15.90 6.44
C ASP A 4 2.39 -15.70 6.15
N ILE A 5 1.52 -15.87 7.16
CA ILE A 5 0.09 -15.52 7.04
C ILE A 5 -0.06 -14.01 6.84
N PHE A 6 0.64 -13.21 7.63
CA PHE A 6 0.65 -11.76 7.48
C PHE A 6 1.11 -11.33 6.08
N ASN A 7 2.23 -11.89 5.59
CA ASN A 7 2.72 -11.62 4.24
C ASN A 7 1.72 -12.08 3.16
N SER A 8 1.03 -13.21 3.35
CA SER A 8 0.02 -13.66 2.37
C SER A 8 -1.13 -12.65 2.21
N HIS A 9 -1.49 -11.93 3.28
CA HIS A 9 -2.42 -10.81 3.17
C HIS A 9 -1.77 -9.65 2.42
N LEU A 10 -0.56 -9.22 2.79
CA LEU A 10 0.13 -8.10 2.12
C LEU A 10 0.32 -8.33 0.62
N ASP A 11 0.61 -9.56 0.19
CA ASP A 11 0.72 -9.94 -1.21
C ASP A 11 -0.61 -9.71 -1.98
N ARG A 12 -1.77 -9.93 -1.34
CA ARG A 12 -3.10 -9.63 -1.92
C ARG A 12 -3.37 -8.13 -2.03
N PHE A 13 -2.80 -7.32 -1.14
CA PHE A 13 -2.81 -5.86 -1.25
C PHE A 13 -1.86 -5.33 -2.33
N GLY A 14 -1.10 -6.22 -3.00
CA GLY A 14 -0.18 -5.86 -4.09
C GLY A 14 1.21 -5.42 -3.62
N ILE A 15 1.54 -5.67 -2.34
CA ILE A 15 2.89 -5.47 -1.79
C ILE A 15 3.75 -6.69 -2.17
N ASN A 16 5.08 -6.53 -2.27
CA ASN A 16 6.03 -7.60 -2.59
C ASN A 16 5.88 -8.24 -3.99
N ARG A 17 5.02 -7.66 -4.84
CA ARG A 17 4.83 -8.02 -6.25
C ARG A 17 4.70 -6.76 -7.10
N LYS A 18 4.92 -6.93 -8.39
CA LYS A 18 4.54 -5.94 -9.39
C LYS A 18 3.01 -5.89 -9.50
N LEU A 19 2.44 -4.69 -9.57
CA LEU A 19 1.04 -4.44 -9.87
C LEU A 19 0.77 -4.57 -11.38
N GLU A 20 1.81 -4.58 -12.22
CA GLU A 20 1.74 -4.67 -13.68
C GLU A 20 1.19 -3.40 -14.33
N ILE A 21 1.62 -2.26 -13.80
CA ILE A 21 1.32 -0.93 -14.33
C ILE A 21 1.85 -0.79 -15.78
N ASP A 22 1.34 0.20 -16.51
CA ASP A 22 1.79 0.53 -17.87
C ASP A 22 3.14 1.29 -17.93
N PHE A 23 4.04 1.00 -16.99
CA PHE A 23 5.37 1.60 -16.88
C PHE A 23 6.46 0.52 -16.78
N PRO A 24 7.53 0.58 -17.59
CA PRO A 24 8.51 -0.50 -17.68
C PRO A 24 9.37 -0.68 -16.42
N GLN A 25 9.64 0.39 -15.67
CA GLN A 25 10.52 0.35 -14.48
C GLN A 25 9.70 0.25 -13.19
N GLU A 26 8.96 -0.85 -13.05
CA GLU A 26 8.25 -1.16 -11.81
C GLU A 26 9.11 -2.02 -10.88
N SER A 27 9.30 -1.55 -9.64
CA SER A 27 9.91 -2.30 -8.54
C SER A 27 8.84 -3.06 -7.76
N LYS A 28 9.17 -4.24 -7.26
CA LYS A 28 8.22 -5.09 -6.52
C LYS A 28 8.09 -4.77 -5.02
N GLY A 29 8.99 -3.94 -4.47
CA GLY A 29 9.13 -3.75 -3.03
C GLY A 29 9.66 -5.00 -2.33
N ASN A 30 9.40 -5.13 -1.03
CA ASN A 30 9.75 -6.30 -0.24
C ASN A 30 8.79 -6.46 0.95
N SER A 31 8.27 -7.69 1.13
CA SER A 31 7.59 -8.10 2.35
C SER A 31 8.28 -9.36 2.87
N PRO A 32 9.00 -9.26 4.00
CA PRO A 32 9.95 -10.30 4.39
C PRO A 32 9.22 -11.55 4.91
N THR A 33 9.34 -12.66 4.19
CA THR A 33 8.85 -13.98 4.61
C THR A 33 9.85 -14.71 5.49
N SER A 34 9.42 -15.78 6.15
CA SER A 34 10.34 -16.67 6.88
C SER A 34 11.49 -17.17 5.99
N ALA A 35 11.19 -17.52 4.75
CA ALA A 35 12.16 -17.95 3.75
C ALA A 35 13.13 -16.82 3.35
N TYR A 36 12.63 -15.59 3.22
CA TYR A 36 13.47 -14.42 2.98
C TYR A 36 14.47 -14.22 4.12
N TYR A 37 14.00 -14.25 5.37
CA TYR A 37 14.86 -14.10 6.54
C TYR A 37 15.89 -15.21 6.68
N ASN A 38 15.49 -16.48 6.49
CA ASN A 38 16.41 -17.62 6.49
C ASN A 38 17.55 -17.43 5.47
N LYS A 39 17.25 -16.84 4.31
CA LYS A 39 18.24 -16.59 3.26
C LYS A 39 19.20 -15.45 3.63
N ILE A 40 18.71 -14.33 4.14
CA ILE A 40 19.55 -13.16 4.40
C ILE A 40 20.39 -13.30 5.68
N TYR A 41 19.86 -13.98 6.70
CA TYR A 41 20.55 -14.18 7.98
C TYR A 41 21.36 -15.49 8.07
N LYS A 42 21.41 -16.29 6.99
CA LYS A 42 22.36 -17.40 6.75
C LYS A 42 22.64 -18.34 7.95
N GLY A 43 21.64 -18.61 8.78
CA GLY A 43 21.75 -19.53 9.93
C GLY A 43 21.71 -18.86 11.31
N GLU A 44 21.65 -17.52 11.39
CA GLU A 44 21.15 -16.85 12.58
C GLU A 44 19.63 -16.98 12.63
N ASN A 45 19.10 -17.45 13.75
CA ASN A 45 17.66 -17.51 13.96
C ASN A 45 17.13 -16.08 14.00
N TRP A 46 16.47 -15.64 12.93
CA TRP A 46 15.52 -14.54 13.08
C TRP A 46 14.43 -15.01 14.05
N TYR A 47 14.00 -14.12 14.92
CA TYR A 47 13.06 -14.47 15.97
C TYR A 47 11.67 -13.98 15.63
N SER A 48 10.65 -14.68 16.13
CA SER A 48 9.25 -14.28 15.96
C SER A 48 8.95 -12.80 16.26
N PRO A 49 9.60 -12.11 17.22
CA PRO A 49 9.43 -10.67 17.46
C PRO A 49 9.66 -9.76 16.24
N TYR A 50 10.38 -10.21 15.21
CA TYR A 50 10.63 -9.39 14.01
C TYR A 50 9.33 -9.04 13.29
N ILE A 51 8.29 -9.88 13.41
CA ILE A 51 6.95 -9.57 12.89
C ILE A 51 6.37 -8.27 13.46
N MET A 52 6.78 -7.86 14.67
CA MET A 52 6.29 -6.61 15.28
C MET A 52 6.82 -5.40 14.53
N SER A 53 8.09 -5.42 14.12
CA SER A 53 8.69 -4.36 13.30
C SER A 53 8.03 -4.28 11.92
N VAL A 54 7.82 -5.43 11.28
CA VAL A 54 7.12 -5.48 9.98
C VAL A 54 5.66 -5.03 10.13
N GLY A 55 5.00 -5.38 11.23
CA GLY A 55 3.61 -4.99 11.52
C GLY A 55 3.38 -3.49 11.65
N ILE A 56 4.43 -2.71 11.92
CA ILE A 56 4.40 -1.23 11.92
C ILE A 56 5.02 -0.62 10.66
N GLY A 57 5.36 -1.44 9.65
CA GLY A 57 5.95 -1.01 8.39
C GLY A 57 7.45 -0.70 8.45
N GLN A 58 8.18 -1.29 9.39
CA GLN A 58 9.62 -1.11 9.59
C GLN A 58 10.39 -2.42 9.30
N GLY A 59 11.72 -2.37 9.45
CA GLY A 59 12.62 -3.48 9.20
C GLY A 59 12.86 -3.65 7.71
N GLU A 60 12.77 -4.87 7.23
CA GLU A 60 13.06 -5.23 5.83
C GLU A 60 11.84 -5.03 4.91
N MET A 61 10.80 -4.34 5.39
CA MET A 61 9.62 -4.02 4.58
C MET A 61 9.91 -2.82 3.68
N GLU A 62 9.68 -2.98 2.37
CA GLU A 62 9.89 -1.93 1.38
C GLU A 62 8.65 -1.80 0.49
N LEU A 63 8.12 -0.58 0.36
CA LEU A 63 7.00 -0.28 -0.53
C LEU A 63 7.39 0.81 -1.51
N THR A 64 6.92 0.66 -2.74
CA THR A 64 6.97 1.74 -3.73
C THR A 64 5.84 2.74 -3.50
N THR A 65 6.01 3.98 -3.98
CA THR A 65 4.96 5.01 -3.91
C THR A 65 3.67 4.57 -4.62
N ILE A 66 3.79 3.81 -5.73
CA ILE A 66 2.61 3.32 -6.44
C ILE A 66 1.87 2.23 -5.65
N GLN A 67 2.58 1.38 -4.92
CA GLN A 67 1.97 0.41 -4.00
C GLN A 67 1.26 1.12 -2.83
N MET A 68 1.85 2.19 -2.29
CA MET A 68 1.19 3.02 -1.27
C MET A 68 -0.08 3.69 -1.82
N ALA A 69 -0.03 4.25 -3.03
CA ALA A 69 -1.22 4.81 -3.67
C ALA A 69 -2.31 3.75 -3.90
N ASN A 70 -1.92 2.55 -4.32
CA ASN A 70 -2.85 1.44 -4.50
C ASN A 70 -3.47 1.00 -3.16
N LEU A 71 -2.69 0.97 -2.07
CA LEU A 71 -3.19 0.68 -0.74
C LEU A 71 -4.28 1.67 -0.31
N ALA A 72 -4.07 2.98 -0.56
CA ALA A 72 -5.08 3.99 -0.30
C ALA A 72 -6.38 3.72 -1.09
N ALA A 73 -6.25 3.35 -2.36
CA ALA A 73 -7.38 3.01 -3.22
C ALA A 73 -8.13 1.76 -2.73
N ILE A 74 -7.41 0.72 -2.28
CA ILE A 74 -8.01 -0.50 -1.71
C ILE A 74 -8.87 -0.16 -0.49
N ILE A 75 -8.34 0.65 0.43
CA ILE A 75 -9.05 1.06 1.64
C ILE A 75 -10.27 1.90 1.27
N ALA A 76 -10.10 2.90 0.40
CA ALA A 76 -11.20 3.75 -0.08
C ALA A 76 -12.33 2.95 -0.75
N ASN A 77 -11.99 1.91 -1.50
CA ASN A 77 -12.94 1.03 -2.18
C ASN A 77 -13.48 -0.11 -1.31
N ARG A 78 -13.07 -0.21 -0.04
CA ARG A 78 -13.40 -1.32 0.87
C ARG A 78 -13.09 -2.70 0.29
N GLY A 79 -11.85 -2.87 -0.18
CA GLY A 79 -11.28 -4.20 -0.44
C GLY A 79 -11.13 -4.61 -1.90
N TYR A 80 -11.25 -3.66 -2.84
CA TYR A 80 -10.85 -3.91 -4.23
C TYR A 80 -10.06 -2.76 -4.84
N TYR A 81 -9.30 -3.06 -5.89
CA TYR A 81 -8.59 -2.06 -6.67
C TYR A 81 -8.60 -2.38 -8.16
N PHE A 82 -8.37 -1.35 -8.96
CA PHE A 82 -8.00 -1.47 -10.36
C PHE A 82 -6.50 -1.28 -10.47
N ILE A 83 -5.82 -2.04 -11.33
CA ILE A 83 -4.38 -1.87 -11.54
C ILE A 83 -4.11 -0.39 -11.93
N PRO A 84 -3.26 0.33 -11.18
CA PRO A 84 -2.91 1.71 -11.51
C PRO A 84 -2.30 1.79 -12.91
N HIS A 85 -2.71 2.80 -13.68
CA HIS A 85 -2.22 3.01 -15.04
C HIS A 85 -2.22 4.50 -15.37
N PHE A 86 -1.27 4.93 -16.19
CA PHE A 86 -1.08 6.34 -16.55
C PHE A 86 -1.87 6.70 -17.81
N GLY A 87 -1.89 5.82 -18.80
CA GLY A 87 -2.55 6.10 -20.06
C GLY A 87 -4.07 5.98 -19.95
N LYS A 88 -4.81 6.90 -20.56
CA LYS A 88 -6.29 6.85 -20.57
C LYS A 88 -6.88 6.27 -21.85
N ALA A 89 -6.28 6.62 -22.98
CA ALA A 89 -6.64 6.12 -24.30
C ALA A 89 -5.47 6.32 -25.26
N LEU A 90 -5.32 5.43 -26.23
CA LEU A 90 -4.52 5.66 -27.41
C LEU A 90 -5.37 6.40 -28.44
N ARG A 91 -4.86 7.52 -28.96
CA ARG A 91 -5.53 8.27 -30.03
C ARG A 91 -4.80 8.02 -31.33
N GLU A 92 -5.49 7.44 -32.30
CA GLU A 92 -4.97 7.21 -33.65
C GLU A 92 -6.01 7.69 -34.66
N ASN A 93 -5.60 8.53 -35.62
CA ASN A 93 -6.46 9.07 -36.67
C ASN A 93 -7.78 9.69 -36.17
N GLY A 94 -7.75 10.40 -35.03
CA GLY A 94 -8.92 11.03 -34.43
C GLY A 94 -9.84 10.08 -33.65
N LYS A 95 -9.59 8.76 -33.67
CA LYS A 95 -10.32 7.76 -32.88
C LYS A 95 -9.58 7.49 -31.57
N ALA A 96 -10.29 7.57 -30.45
CA ALA A 96 -9.75 7.19 -29.15
C ALA A 96 -10.09 5.71 -28.86
N THR A 97 -9.06 4.89 -28.71
CA THR A 97 -9.17 3.51 -28.23
C THR A 97 -8.76 3.50 -26.75
N LEU A 98 -9.69 3.13 -25.89
CA LEU A 98 -9.43 3.03 -24.46
C LEU A 98 -8.36 1.97 -24.17
N ILE A 99 -7.56 2.19 -23.14
CA ILE A 99 -6.46 1.28 -22.81
C ILE A 99 -7.01 -0.07 -22.30
N TYR A 100 -6.21 -1.12 -22.56
CA TYR A 100 -6.38 -2.54 -22.24
C TYR A 100 -7.40 -2.86 -21.14
N ASP A 101 -8.31 -3.80 -21.44
CA ASP A 101 -9.39 -4.25 -20.55
C ASP A 101 -8.90 -4.71 -19.16
N LYS A 102 -7.65 -5.19 -19.07
CA LYS A 102 -7.04 -5.62 -17.80
C LYS A 102 -7.06 -4.54 -16.70
N TYR A 103 -6.97 -3.24 -17.07
CA TYR A 103 -6.98 -2.14 -16.10
C TYR A 103 -8.37 -1.79 -15.56
N ARG A 104 -9.42 -2.48 -16.02
CA ARG A 104 -10.82 -2.27 -15.62
C ARG A 104 -11.40 -3.43 -14.83
N ILE A 105 -10.58 -4.43 -14.55
CA ILE A 105 -10.99 -5.59 -13.76
C ILE A 105 -10.76 -5.26 -12.29
N GLN A 106 -11.78 -5.50 -11.47
CA GLN A 106 -11.65 -5.38 -10.01
C GLN A 106 -10.80 -6.54 -9.48
N ASN A 107 -9.77 -6.19 -8.72
CA ASN A 107 -8.94 -7.14 -7.99
C ASN A 107 -9.33 -7.04 -6.50
N PHE A 108 -9.76 -8.15 -5.91
CA PHE A 108 -10.21 -8.19 -4.51
C PHE A 108 -9.09 -8.67 -3.59
N VAL A 109 -9.02 -8.11 -2.38
CA VAL A 109 -8.01 -8.46 -1.37
C VAL A 109 -8.48 -9.54 -0.38
N ASP A 110 -9.67 -10.11 -0.60
CA ASP A 110 -10.30 -11.15 0.23
C ASP A 110 -10.43 -10.76 1.71
N ILE A 111 -10.82 -9.52 1.98
CA ILE A 111 -11.17 -9.03 3.31
C ILE A 111 -12.63 -8.59 3.28
N GLU A 112 -13.40 -8.98 4.28
CA GLU A 112 -14.81 -8.59 4.37
C GLU A 112 -14.94 -7.07 4.57
N TYR A 113 -15.93 -6.50 3.88
CA TYR A 113 -16.23 -5.07 3.88
C TYR A 113 -16.28 -4.45 5.29
N GLN A 114 -16.89 -5.16 6.25
CA GLN A 114 -17.10 -4.67 7.62
C GLN A 114 -15.81 -4.31 8.37
N TYR A 115 -14.67 -4.87 7.98
CA TYR A 115 -13.39 -4.58 8.62
C TYR A 115 -12.75 -3.28 8.12
N PHE A 116 -13.18 -2.73 6.99
CA PHE A 116 -12.66 -1.47 6.46
C PHE A 116 -13.22 -0.26 7.21
N GLU A 117 -14.49 -0.26 7.59
CA GLU A 117 -15.15 0.91 8.19
C GLU A 117 -14.47 1.38 9.50
N PRO A 118 -14.09 0.51 10.46
CA PRO A 118 -13.32 0.94 11.63
C PRO A 118 -11.96 1.54 11.27
N VAL A 119 -11.29 1.02 10.24
CA VAL A 119 -9.99 1.52 9.77
C VAL A 119 -10.14 2.90 9.15
N ILE A 120 -11.15 3.09 8.30
CA ILE A 120 -11.46 4.37 7.65
C ILE A 120 -11.77 5.43 8.71
N ASN A 121 -12.63 5.11 9.68
CA ASN A 121 -12.96 6.01 10.79
C ASN A 121 -11.72 6.39 11.62
N GLY A 122 -10.82 5.44 11.86
CA GLY A 122 -9.54 5.72 12.53
C GLY A 122 -8.65 6.65 11.70
N MET A 123 -8.58 6.45 10.38
CA MET A 123 -7.83 7.30 9.46
C MET A 123 -8.43 8.72 9.35
N GLU A 124 -9.74 8.87 9.44
CA GLU A 124 -10.39 10.17 9.49
C GLU A 124 -10.04 10.91 10.80
N GLN A 125 -10.10 10.22 11.94
CA GLN A 125 -9.74 10.80 13.24
C GLN A 125 -8.29 11.29 13.30
N VAL A 126 -7.37 10.65 12.56
CA VAL A 126 -5.98 11.11 12.45
C VAL A 126 -5.90 12.53 11.87
N VAL A 127 -6.79 12.89 10.96
CA VAL A 127 -6.86 14.23 10.34
C VAL A 127 -7.72 15.18 11.16
N GLN A 128 -8.81 14.72 11.77
CA GLN A 128 -9.67 15.59 12.57
C GLN A 128 -9.04 16.02 13.89
N ALA A 129 -8.36 15.09 14.58
CA ALA A 129 -7.86 15.31 15.94
C ALA A 129 -6.48 14.68 16.23
N GLY A 130 -5.90 13.94 15.28
CA GLY A 130 -4.67 13.19 15.49
C GLY A 130 -3.42 13.83 14.88
N THR A 131 -2.49 12.98 14.45
CA THR A 131 -1.15 13.37 14.00
C THR A 131 -1.14 14.16 12.69
N ALA A 132 -2.21 14.10 11.89
CA ALA A 132 -2.34 14.82 10.62
C ALA A 132 -3.29 16.02 10.71
N ARG A 133 -3.52 16.57 11.92
CA ARG A 133 -4.47 17.68 12.13
C ARG A 133 -4.20 18.91 11.25
N ALA A 134 -2.94 19.16 10.91
CA ALA A 134 -2.56 20.25 10.01
C ALA A 134 -3.11 20.10 8.58
N SER A 135 -3.54 18.91 8.18
CA SER A 135 -4.11 18.61 6.87
C SER A 135 -5.65 18.73 6.82
N TYR A 136 -6.29 19.13 7.92
CA TYR A 136 -7.75 19.31 7.95
C TYR A 136 -8.18 20.44 7.02
N ILE A 137 -9.19 20.14 6.19
CA ILE A 137 -9.84 21.12 5.32
C ILE A 137 -11.35 21.10 5.64
N PRO A 138 -11.97 22.26 5.93
CA PRO A 138 -13.41 22.34 6.13
C PRO A 138 -14.16 21.72 4.94
N ASP A 139 -15.24 20.99 5.23
CA ASP A 139 -16.14 20.37 4.26
C ASP A 139 -15.52 19.28 3.35
N ILE A 140 -14.29 18.84 3.63
CA ILE A 140 -13.67 17.70 2.95
C ILE A 140 -13.39 16.59 3.97
N ALA A 141 -14.04 15.44 3.80
CA ALA A 141 -13.77 14.25 4.61
C ALA A 141 -12.46 13.59 4.15
N ILE A 142 -11.37 13.85 4.87
CA ILE A 142 -10.04 13.32 4.57
C ILE A 142 -9.73 12.16 5.51
N CYS A 143 -9.47 10.99 4.94
CA CYS A 143 -8.99 9.82 5.67
C CYS A 143 -7.50 9.64 5.37
N GLY A 144 -6.64 9.74 6.38
CA GLY A 144 -5.20 9.63 6.16
C GLY A 144 -4.41 9.03 7.31
N LYS A 145 -3.15 8.69 7.02
CA LYS A 145 -2.19 8.21 8.01
C LYS A 145 -0.78 8.70 7.71
N THR A 146 -0.14 9.23 8.74
CA THR A 146 1.28 9.62 8.69
C THR A 146 2.18 8.43 8.98
N GLY A 147 3.39 8.45 8.42
CA GLY A 147 4.47 7.51 8.69
C GLY A 147 5.83 8.18 8.58
N THR A 148 6.83 7.53 9.16
CA THR A 148 8.22 7.94 9.08
C THR A 148 9.03 6.73 8.62
N ALA A 149 9.70 6.84 7.47
CA ALA A 149 10.58 5.81 6.98
C ALA A 149 12.02 6.18 7.33
N GLN A 150 12.72 5.26 7.99
CA GLN A 150 14.07 5.49 8.47
C GLN A 150 15.05 5.65 7.30
N ASN A 151 15.95 6.62 7.39
CA ASN A 151 17.03 6.81 6.42
C ASN A 151 18.40 6.69 7.10
N PRO A 152 19.16 5.60 6.89
CA PRO A 152 20.49 5.44 7.49
C PRO A 152 21.53 6.48 7.05
N HIS A 153 21.27 7.22 5.98
CA HIS A 153 22.22 8.12 5.33
C HIS A 153 21.85 9.60 5.43
N GLY A 154 20.82 9.96 6.20
CA GLY A 154 20.37 11.35 6.34
C GLY A 154 19.11 11.48 7.18
N GLU A 155 18.35 12.55 6.94
CA GLU A 155 17.05 12.74 7.59
C GLU A 155 16.04 11.68 7.14
N ASP A 156 15.19 11.27 8.08
CA ASP A 156 14.11 10.33 7.83
C ASP A 156 13.10 10.88 6.82
N HIS A 157 12.51 9.98 6.04
CA HIS A 157 11.49 10.35 5.07
C HIS A 157 10.12 10.43 5.73
N SER A 158 9.48 11.60 5.62
CA SER A 158 8.09 11.79 6.03
C SER A 158 7.14 11.26 4.96
N ILE A 159 6.19 10.42 5.37
CA ILE A 159 5.19 9.83 4.49
C ILE A 159 3.80 10.24 4.99
N PHE A 160 2.94 10.64 4.06
CA PHE A 160 1.52 10.81 4.33
C PHE A 160 0.71 10.19 3.19
N LEU A 161 -0.14 9.22 3.55
CA LEU A 161 -1.07 8.57 2.65
C LEU A 161 -2.48 9.01 3.01
N LEU A 162 -3.29 9.39 2.02
CA LEU A 162 -4.66 9.82 2.23
C LEU A 162 -5.58 9.46 1.05
N PHE A 163 -6.88 9.45 1.33
CA PHE A 163 -7.95 9.54 0.34
C PHE A 163 -9.09 10.40 0.90
N CYS A 164 -9.98 10.88 0.02
CA CYS A 164 -11.19 11.58 0.44
C CYS A 164 -12.40 10.64 0.31
N ALA A 165 -13.28 10.67 1.31
CA ALA A 165 -14.47 9.82 1.41
C ALA A 165 -15.74 10.58 0.98
#